data_AF-A0A382UKD5-F1
#
_entry.id   AF-A0A382UKD5-F1
#
_cell.length_a   1.000
_cell.length_b   1.000
_cell.length_c   1.000
_cell.angle_alpha   90.00
_cell.angle_beta   90.00
_cell.angle_gamma   90.00
#
_symmetry.space_group_name_H-M   'P 1'
#
loop_
_entity.id
_entity.type
_entity.pdbx_description
1 polymer ?
#
loop_
_entity_poly.entity_id
_entity_poly.type
_entity_poly.pdbx_seq_one_letter_code
_entity_poly.pdbx_strand_id
1 'polypeptide(L)'
;VTPSYNFLVVHPEAANEWHPTKNAALRPENFAPRSEAKVWWLCPRGHEYEARLTNRAFGTGCPYCSGNRVDHENSLAAKRPDLVVEWHPTKNGQLTPHDVTAGSDKDVFWQCARGHVWERS
;
A
#
# COMPACT_ATOMS: atom_id res chain seq x y z
N VAL A 1 -29.59 -4.25 2.52
CA VAL A 1 -28.66 -4.91 3.45
C VAL A 1 -29.51 -5.64 4.49
N THR A 2 -29.25 -6.92 4.76
CA THR A 2 -30.04 -7.73 5.71
C THR A 2 -29.10 -8.40 6.73
N PRO A 3 -29.63 -8.95 7.85
CA PRO A 3 -28.80 -9.67 8.82
C PRO A 3 -28.04 -10.86 8.22
N SER A 4 -28.58 -11.50 7.18
CA SER A 4 -27.95 -12.64 6.49
C SER A 4 -27.18 -12.25 5.21
N TYR A 5 -27.25 -10.99 4.78
CA TYR A 5 -26.62 -10.53 3.55
C TYR A 5 -26.11 -9.09 3.70
N ASN A 6 -24.87 -9.00 4.17
CA ASN A 6 -24.11 -7.77 4.36
C ASN A 6 -22.60 -8.08 4.26
N PHE A 7 -21.75 -7.05 4.25
CA PHE A 7 -20.31 -7.22 4.05
C PHE A 7 -19.64 -8.09 5.13
N LEU A 8 -20.03 -7.94 6.40
CA LEU A 8 -19.52 -8.77 7.50
C LEU A 8 -19.77 -10.26 7.25
N VAL A 9 -20.99 -10.60 6.84
CA VAL A 9 -21.41 -11.99 6.67
C VAL A 9 -20.78 -12.63 5.44
N VAL A 10 -20.67 -11.90 4.32
CA VAL A 10 -20.18 -12.46 3.06
C VAL A 10 -18.64 -12.42 2.97
N HIS A 11 -18.00 -11.46 3.63
CA HIS A 11 -16.54 -11.28 3.59
C HIS A 11 -15.96 -11.13 5.02
N PRO A 12 -16.09 -12.13 5.89
CA PRO A 12 -15.68 -12.04 7.30
C PRO A 12 -14.18 -11.76 7.44
N GLU A 13 -13.33 -12.38 6.61
CA GLU A 13 -11.88 -12.16 6.65
C GLU A 13 -11.49 -10.71 6.31
N ALA A 14 -12.16 -10.11 5.33
CA ALA A 14 -11.94 -8.70 5.02
C ALA A 14 -12.47 -7.80 6.14
N ALA A 15 -13.65 -8.13 6.71
CA ALA A 15 -14.25 -7.38 7.79
C ALA A 15 -13.41 -7.40 9.08
N ASN A 16 -12.61 -8.44 9.31
CA ASN A 16 -11.64 -8.50 10.42
C ASN A 16 -10.55 -7.42 10.31
N GLU A 17 -10.29 -6.88 9.11
CA GLU A 17 -9.38 -5.77 8.89
C GLU A 17 -10.07 -4.39 8.94
N TRP A 18 -11.32 -4.31 9.38
CA TRP A 18 -12.01 -3.02 9.53
C TRP A 18 -11.26 -2.14 10.53
N HIS A 19 -10.97 -0.89 10.16
CA HIS A 19 -10.24 -0.02 11.06
C HIS A 19 -11.07 0.31 12.32
N PRO A 20 -10.52 0.16 13.54
CA PRO A 20 -11.29 0.27 14.79
C PRO A 20 -11.83 1.68 15.07
N THR A 21 -11.11 2.74 14.70
CA THR A 21 -11.47 4.13 15.06
C THR A 21 -11.73 5.09 13.89
N LYS A 22 -11.18 4.84 12.69
CA LYS A 22 -11.24 5.79 11.56
C LYS A 22 -12.52 5.75 10.72
N ASN A 23 -13.42 4.81 10.99
CA ASN A 23 -14.71 4.70 10.30
C ASN A 23 -15.89 5.30 11.09
N ALA A 24 -15.62 6.01 12.19
CA ALA A 24 -16.64 6.62 13.05
C ALA A 24 -17.74 5.61 13.45
N ALA A 25 -19.00 5.90 13.13
CA ALA A 25 -20.15 5.03 13.44
C ALA A 25 -20.40 3.93 12.38
N LEU A 26 -19.67 3.92 11.26
CA LEU A 26 -19.85 2.93 10.20
C LEU A 26 -19.33 1.56 10.65
N ARG A 27 -20.09 0.52 10.32
CA ARG A 27 -19.74 -0.87 10.59
C ARG A 27 -19.88 -1.72 9.33
N PRO A 28 -19.11 -2.83 9.19
CA PRO A 28 -19.21 -3.73 8.05
C PRO A 28 -20.65 -4.18 7.73
N GLU A 29 -21.46 -4.48 8.74
CA GLU A 29 -22.85 -4.92 8.60
C GLU A 29 -23.80 -3.86 8.04
N ASN A 30 -23.39 -2.58 7.97
CA ASN A 30 -24.20 -1.52 7.37
C ASN A 30 -24.13 -1.54 5.82
N PHE A 31 -23.24 -2.33 5.23
CA PHE A 31 -22.96 -2.30 3.80
C PHE A 31 -23.38 -3.58 3.07
N ALA A 32 -23.79 -3.42 1.81
CA ALA A 32 -23.91 -4.55 0.89
C ALA A 32 -22.52 -5.12 0.57
N PRO A 33 -22.38 -6.44 0.29
CA PRO A 33 -21.09 -7.06 0.02
C PRO A 33 -20.28 -6.41 -1.12
N ARG A 34 -20.96 -5.83 -2.12
CA ARG A 34 -20.34 -5.14 -3.27
C ARG A 34 -20.52 -3.62 -3.22
N SER A 35 -20.51 -3.03 -2.03
CA SER A 35 -20.58 -1.58 -1.91
C SER A 35 -19.31 -0.89 -2.45
N GLU A 36 -19.48 0.21 -3.17
CA GLU A 36 -18.37 1.09 -3.60
C GLU A 36 -17.90 2.06 -2.50
N ALA A 37 -18.45 1.95 -1.28
CA ALA A 37 -18.05 2.77 -0.16
C ALA A 37 -16.54 2.65 0.11
N LYS A 38 -15.89 3.79 0.30
CA LYS A 38 -14.47 3.89 0.67
C LYS A 38 -14.38 4.05 2.18
N VAL A 39 -13.63 3.18 2.83
CA VAL A 39 -13.48 3.12 4.28
C VAL A 39 -12.01 2.86 4.64
N TRP A 40 -11.67 3.06 5.91
CA TRP A 40 -10.37 2.76 6.46
C TRP A 40 -10.25 1.27 6.85
N TRP A 41 -9.10 0.70 6.55
CA TRP A 41 -8.70 -0.66 6.87
C TRP A 41 -7.42 -0.62 7.72
N LEU A 42 -7.26 -1.65 8.55
CA LEU A 42 -6.06 -1.92 9.34
C LEU A 42 -5.67 -3.38 9.09
N CYS A 43 -4.58 -3.61 8.36
CA CYS A 43 -4.15 -5.00 8.13
C CYS A 43 -3.44 -5.58 9.37
N PRO A 44 -3.24 -6.91 9.45
CA PRO A 44 -2.59 -7.55 10.60
C PRO A 44 -1.15 -7.08 10.88
N ARG A 45 -0.48 -6.46 9.90
CA ARG A 45 0.84 -5.84 10.06
C ARG A 45 0.81 -4.41 10.58
N GLY A 46 -0.37 -3.88 10.91
CA GLY A 46 -0.52 -2.53 11.46
C GLY A 46 -0.60 -1.42 10.40
N HIS A 47 -0.67 -1.75 9.11
CA HIS A 47 -0.81 -0.71 8.08
C HIS A 47 -2.24 -0.21 7.98
N GLU A 48 -2.39 1.11 8.02
CA GLU A 48 -3.65 1.81 7.86
C GLU A 48 -3.80 2.33 6.44
N TYR A 49 -4.91 2.04 5.79
CA TYR A 49 -5.16 2.48 4.42
C TYR A 49 -6.63 2.61 4.10
N GLU A 50 -6.97 3.51 3.19
CA GLU A 50 -8.32 3.57 2.62
C GLU A 50 -8.42 2.71 1.36
N ALA A 51 -9.51 1.95 1.26
CA ALA A 51 -9.88 1.21 0.05
C ALA A 51 -11.40 1.04 -0.03
N ARG A 52 -11.91 0.77 -1.23
CA ARG A 52 -13.32 0.44 -1.44
C ARG A 52 -13.63 -0.95 -0.89
N LEU A 53 -14.86 -1.14 -0.40
CA LEU A 53 -15.34 -2.46 0.03
C LEU A 53 -15.27 -3.47 -1.12
N THR A 54 -15.67 -3.09 -2.35
CA THR A 54 -15.55 -3.96 -3.53
C THR A 54 -14.12 -4.46 -3.77
N ASN A 55 -13.11 -3.60 -3.60
CA ASN A 55 -11.71 -4.04 -3.75
C ASN A 55 -11.36 -5.14 -2.73
N ARG A 56 -11.78 -4.97 -1.47
CA ARG A 56 -11.54 -5.99 -0.44
C ARG A 56 -12.34 -7.27 -0.68
N ALA A 57 -13.58 -7.14 -1.15
CA ALA A 57 -14.45 -8.26 -1.51
C ALA A 57 -13.87 -9.13 -2.63
N PHE A 58 -13.13 -8.53 -3.57
CA PHE A 58 -12.44 -9.23 -4.66
C PHE A 58 -10.99 -9.65 -4.32
N GLY A 59 -10.58 -9.54 -3.05
CA GLY A 59 -9.28 -10.05 -2.58
C GLY A 59 -8.12 -9.07 -2.69
N THR A 60 -8.34 -7.81 -3.09
CA THR A 60 -7.30 -6.78 -3.00
C THR A 60 -7.00 -6.49 -1.52
N GLY A 61 -5.76 -6.73 -1.11
CA GLY A 61 -5.29 -6.57 0.27
C GLY A 61 -4.61 -5.23 0.55
N CYS A 62 -3.73 -5.24 1.54
CA CYS A 62 -2.97 -4.07 1.96
C CYS A 62 -1.96 -3.63 0.89
N PRO A 63 -2.02 -2.37 0.42
CA PRO A 63 -1.14 -1.87 -0.63
C PRO A 63 0.33 -1.76 -0.20
N TYR A 64 0.60 -1.62 1.10
CA TYR A 64 1.95 -1.61 1.66
C TYR A 64 2.55 -3.03 1.66
N CYS A 65 1.77 -4.01 2.11
CA CYS A 65 2.18 -5.42 2.11
C CYS A 65 2.44 -5.95 0.70
N SER A 66 1.68 -5.49 -0.30
CA SER A 66 1.84 -5.89 -1.69
C SER A 66 2.90 -5.07 -2.45
N GLY A 67 3.56 -4.09 -1.80
CA GLY A 67 4.57 -3.25 -2.44
C GLY A 67 4.01 -2.21 -3.43
N ASN A 68 2.69 -1.98 -3.44
CA ASN A 68 2.06 -0.96 -4.29
C ASN A 68 2.11 0.45 -3.66
N ARG A 69 2.46 0.54 -2.38
CA ARG A 69 2.76 1.79 -1.67
C ARG A 69 4.01 1.60 -0.83
N VAL A 70 4.80 2.66 -0.74
CA VAL A 70 6.01 2.67 0.07
C VAL A 70 5.68 2.72 1.57
N ASP A 71 6.40 1.90 2.33
CA ASP A 71 6.54 1.94 3.78
C ASP A 71 8.03 1.82 4.14
N HIS A 72 8.32 1.96 5.44
CA HIS A 72 9.68 1.91 5.96
C HIS A 72 10.34 0.52 5.85
N GLU A 73 9.58 -0.56 5.68
CA GLU A 73 10.06 -1.95 5.59
C GLU A 73 10.24 -2.43 4.14
N ASN A 74 9.56 -1.79 3.18
CA ASN A 74 9.50 -2.16 1.77
C ASN A 74 10.17 -1.14 0.82
N SER A 75 10.60 0.01 1.35
CA SER A 75 11.36 1.01 0.60
C SER A 75 12.64 0.43 -0.02
N LEU A 76 13.11 1.04 -1.11
CA LEU A 76 14.38 0.68 -1.74
C LEU A 76 15.52 0.77 -0.73
N ALA A 77 15.53 1.82 0.11
CA ALA A 77 16.52 1.97 1.17
C ALA A 77 16.54 0.79 2.16
N ALA A 78 15.36 0.30 2.56
CA ALA A 78 15.24 -0.78 3.52
C ALA A 78 15.55 -2.16 2.92
N LYS A 79 15.15 -2.40 1.67
CA LYS A 79 15.29 -3.71 1.01
C LYS A 79 16.59 -3.87 0.23
N ARG A 80 17.12 -2.78 -0.33
CA ARG A 80 18.28 -2.78 -1.25
C ARG A 80 19.26 -1.63 -0.92
N PRO A 81 19.84 -1.62 0.31
CA PRO A 81 20.85 -0.63 0.68
C PRO A 81 22.09 -0.67 -0.23
N ASP A 82 22.33 -1.80 -0.89
CA ASP A 82 23.38 -1.97 -1.90
C ASP A 82 23.16 -1.13 -3.17
N LEU A 83 21.90 -0.79 -3.50
CA LEU A 83 21.60 0.09 -4.64
C LEU A 83 21.54 1.56 -4.25
N VAL A 84 21.27 1.87 -2.98
CA VAL A 84 21.22 3.26 -2.47
C VAL A 84 22.51 4.03 -2.76
N VAL A 85 23.66 3.34 -2.72
CA VAL A 85 24.97 3.94 -3.02
C VAL A 85 25.11 4.41 -4.46
N GLU A 86 24.28 3.89 -5.36
CA GLU A 86 24.22 4.31 -6.76
C GLU A 86 23.09 5.31 -7.02
N TRP A 87 22.34 5.75 -6.02
CA TRP A 87 21.31 6.77 -6.22
C TRP A 87 21.95 8.09 -6.67
N HIS A 88 21.48 8.64 -7.79
CA HIS A 88 22.07 9.89 -8.29
C HIS A 88 21.78 11.05 -7.32
N PRO A 89 22.80 11.86 -6.93
CA PRO A 89 22.67 12.83 -5.83
C PRO A 89 21.67 13.97 -6.08
N THR A 90 21.47 14.40 -7.34
CA THR A 90 20.64 15.58 -7.64
C THR A 90 19.58 15.39 -8.74
N LYS A 91 19.64 14.33 -9.55
CA LYS A 91 18.74 14.16 -10.71
C LYS A 91 17.35 13.64 -10.36
N ASN A 92 17.16 13.08 -9.17
CA ASN A 92 15.87 12.55 -8.72
C ASN A 92 14.99 13.62 -8.01
N GLY A 93 15.40 14.89 -8.05
CA GLY A 93 14.65 15.97 -7.43
C GLY A 93 14.53 15.78 -5.92
N GLN A 94 13.29 15.70 -5.41
CA GLN A 94 13.00 15.46 -4.00
C GLN A 94 12.82 13.99 -3.65
N LEU A 95 12.86 13.09 -4.64
CA LEU A 95 12.73 11.65 -4.37
C LEU A 95 14.00 11.15 -3.69
N THR A 96 13.78 10.38 -2.64
CA THR A 96 14.81 9.63 -1.94
C THR A 96 14.58 8.12 -2.11
N PRO A 97 15.59 7.28 -1.84
CA PRO A 97 15.41 5.83 -1.77
C PRO A 97 14.38 5.36 -0.73
N HIS A 98 13.93 6.23 0.19
CA HIS A 98 12.86 5.94 1.14
C HIS A 98 11.45 6.16 0.56
N ASP A 99 11.32 6.83 -0.58
CA ASP A 99 10.04 7.22 -1.19
C ASP A 99 9.57 6.25 -2.29
N VAL A 100 10.40 5.25 -2.62
CA VAL A 100 10.12 4.25 -3.65
C VAL A 100 10.25 2.85 -3.07
N THR A 101 9.40 1.92 -3.51
CA THR A 101 9.55 0.50 -3.17
C THR A 101 10.67 -0.13 -4.00
N ALA A 102 11.30 -1.20 -3.51
CA ALA A 102 12.36 -1.90 -4.27
C ALA A 102 11.90 -2.53 -5.59
N GLY A 103 10.59 -2.69 -5.81
CA GLY A 103 10.00 -3.15 -7.06
C GLY A 103 9.19 -2.07 -7.80
N SER A 104 9.47 -0.78 -7.55
CA SER A 104 8.77 0.31 -8.25
C SER A 104 9.12 0.29 -9.74
N ASP A 105 8.13 0.60 -10.58
CA ASP A 105 8.27 0.84 -12.01
C ASP A 105 8.69 2.28 -12.35
N LYS A 106 9.03 3.08 -11.34
CA LYS A 106 9.41 4.47 -11.50
C LYS A 106 10.86 4.54 -11.97
N ASP A 107 11.07 5.10 -13.14
CA ASP A 107 12.43 5.41 -13.62
C ASP A 107 13.07 6.48 -12.73
N VAL A 108 14.27 6.17 -12.25
CA VAL A 108 15.12 7.06 -11.45
C VAL A 108 16.53 7.09 -12.03
N PHE A 109 17.24 8.18 -11.76
CA PHE A 109 18.62 8.32 -12.16
C PHE A 109 19.55 7.63 -11.17
N TRP A 110 20.48 6.86 -11.71
CA TRP A 110 21.54 6.17 -11.00
C TRP A 110 22.90 6.71 -11.42
N GLN A 111 23.90 6.54 -10.56
CA GLN A 111 25.29 6.88 -10.83
C GLN A 111 26.21 5.85 -10.18
N CYS A 112 26.92 5.07 -11.00
CA CYS A 112 27.92 4.13 -10.47
C CYS A 112 29.14 4.86 -9.90
N ALA A 113 29.99 4.14 -9.15
CA ALA A 113 31.24 4.67 -8.59
C ALA A 113 32.22 5.28 -9.62
N ARG A 114 32.12 4.88 -10.90
CA ARG A 114 32.92 5.43 -12.01
C ARG A 114 32.33 6.71 -12.62
N GLY A 115 31.18 7.17 -12.14
CA GLY A 115 30.50 8.38 -12.61
C GLY A 115 29.59 8.21 -13.83
N HIS A 116 29.40 7.00 -14.37
CA HIS A 116 28.40 6.78 -15.42
C HIS A 116 27.00 6.96 -14.85
N VAL A 117 26.14 7.65 -15.59
CA VAL A 117 24.75 7.94 -15.23
C VAL A 117 23.81 7.23 -16.18
N TRP A 118 22.75 6.61 -15.65
CA TRP A 118 21.67 6.03 -16.43
C TRP A 118 20.34 6.22 -15.72
N GLU A 119 19.24 6.11 -16.48
CA GLU A 119 17.86 6.20 -15.98
C GLU A 119 17.20 4.83 -16.15
N ARG A 120 16.65 4.29 -15.07
CA ARG A 120 15.95 3.00 -15.07
C ARG A 120 15.14 2.84 -13.77
N SER A 121 14.08 2.04 -13.82
CA SER A 121 13.44 1.45 -12.65
C SER A 121 14.31 0.41 -11.93
#